data_AF-A0AAP0F6X2-F1
#
_entry.id   AF-A0AAP0F6X2-F1
#
_cell.length_a   1.000
_cell.length_b   1.000
_cell.length_c   1.000
_cell.angle_alpha   90.00
_cell.angle_beta   90.00
_cell.angle_gamma   90.00
#
_symmetry.space_group_name_H-M   'P 1'
#
loop_
_entity.id
_entity.type
_entity.pdbx_description
1 polymer ?
#
loop_
_entity_poly.entity_id
_entity_poly.type
_entity_poly.pdbx_seq_one_letter_code
_entity_poly.pdbx_strand_id
1 'polypeptide(L)'
;MTVPDQTLEEAESMVRGHAQELLSVRDLIEEESWREAQKELRKSSAYLKQDVYTIIQAKPGGERPLLRKLYSQLFNNVTRLDYAARREDAAQVWECYNNIVTALNDILSRL
;
A
#
# COMPACT_ATOMS: atom_id res chain seq x y z
N MET A 1 10.93 -6.42 8.47
CA MET A 1 11.21 -7.86 8.58
C MET A 1 10.03 -8.57 7.92
N THR A 2 10.24 -9.24 6.78
CA THR A 2 9.20 -10.07 6.17
C THR A 2 9.04 -11.33 7.02
N VAL A 3 7.85 -11.61 7.52
CA VAL A 3 7.59 -12.87 8.24
C VAL A 3 7.77 -14.00 7.22
N PRO A 4 8.72 -14.94 7.40
CA PRO A 4 9.02 -15.95 6.38
C PRO A 4 7.86 -16.93 6.09
N ASP A 5 6.82 -16.93 6.93
CA ASP A 5 5.83 -18.01 7.00
C ASP A 5 4.36 -17.54 6.99
N GLN A 6 4.06 -16.33 6.51
CA GLN A 6 2.65 -15.91 6.40
C GLN A 6 1.91 -16.82 5.41
N THR A 7 0.85 -17.46 5.90
CA THR A 7 -0.01 -18.30 5.09
C THR A 7 -0.92 -17.48 4.17
N LEU A 8 -1.46 -18.11 3.13
CA LEU A 8 -2.44 -17.45 2.27
C LEU A 8 -3.68 -16.99 3.04
N GLU A 9 -4.20 -17.82 3.94
CA GLU A 9 -5.39 -17.54 4.75
C GLU A 9 -5.16 -16.34 5.69
N GLU A 10 -3.99 -16.27 6.34
CA GLU A 10 -3.60 -15.10 7.13
C GLU A 10 -3.49 -13.84 6.27
N ALA A 11 -2.89 -13.93 5.08
CA ALA A 11 -2.80 -12.79 4.19
C ALA A 11 -4.20 -12.30 3.73
N GLU A 12 -5.09 -13.21 3.33
CA GLU A 12 -6.44 -12.87 2.87
C GLU A 12 -7.31 -12.28 4.00
N SER A 13 -7.15 -12.76 5.23
CA SER A 13 -7.88 -12.23 6.39
C SER A 13 -7.40 -10.85 6.84
N MET A 14 -6.09 -10.56 6.70
CA MET A 14 -5.48 -9.31 7.18
C MET A 14 -5.42 -8.20 6.14
N VAL A 15 -5.39 -8.51 4.84
CA VAL A 15 -5.13 -7.54 3.76
C VAL A 15 -6.08 -6.35 3.78
N ARG A 16 -7.36 -6.56 4.11
CA ARG A 16 -8.35 -5.46 4.19
C ARG A 16 -8.09 -4.53 5.39
N GLY A 17 -7.62 -5.08 6.51
CA GLY A 17 -7.22 -4.30 7.68
C GLY A 17 -5.98 -3.45 7.38
N HIS A 18 -4.92 -4.05 6.86
CA HIS A 18 -3.70 -3.31 6.50
C HIS A 18 -3.93 -2.30 5.36
N ALA A 19 -4.87 -2.57 4.46
CA ALA A 19 -5.31 -1.60 3.46
C ALA A 19 -5.96 -0.37 4.12
N GLN A 20 -6.84 -0.57 5.10
CA GLN A 20 -7.45 0.53 5.84
C GLN A 20 -6.43 1.34 6.64
N GLU A 21 -5.45 0.67 7.28
CA GLU A 21 -4.34 1.33 7.98
C GLU A 21 -3.46 2.16 7.03
N LEU A 22 -3.24 1.69 5.79
CA LEU A 22 -2.53 2.50 4.80
C LEU A 22 -3.32 3.76 4.44
N LEU A 23 -4.65 3.66 4.32
CA LEU A 23 -5.51 4.77 3.95
C LEU A 23 -5.73 5.79 5.08
N SER A 24 -5.59 5.38 6.35
CA SER A 24 -5.73 6.28 7.50
C SER A 24 -4.58 7.28 7.63
N VAL A 25 -3.51 7.16 6.83
CA VAL A 25 -2.48 8.21 6.71
C VAL A 25 -3.06 9.54 6.21
N ARG A 26 -4.27 9.52 5.62
CA ARG A 26 -4.97 10.71 5.16
C ARG A 26 -5.10 11.79 6.22
N ASP A 27 -5.48 11.42 7.44
CA ASP A 27 -5.71 12.38 8.52
C ASP A 27 -4.40 13.14 8.83
N LEU A 28 -3.27 12.43 8.82
CA LEU A 28 -1.94 13.03 9.01
C LEU A 28 -1.53 13.93 7.82
N ILE A 29 -1.97 13.61 6.60
CA ILE A 29 -1.74 14.45 5.41
C ILE A 29 -2.60 15.72 5.48
N GLU A 30 -3.86 15.61 5.92
CA GLU A 30 -4.78 16.76 6.09
C GLU A 30 -4.29 17.72 7.18
N GLU A 31 -3.65 17.19 8.23
CA GLU A 31 -3.00 17.98 9.29
C GLU A 31 -1.60 18.49 8.92
N GLU A 32 -1.08 18.14 7.73
CA GLU A 32 0.30 18.42 7.31
C GLU A 32 1.37 17.88 8.29
N SER A 33 1.03 16.83 9.04
CA SER A 33 1.89 16.11 9.98
C SER A 33 2.86 15.19 9.23
N TRP A 34 3.77 15.76 8.44
CA TRP A 34 4.56 15.03 7.44
C TRP A 34 5.43 13.91 8.01
N ARG A 35 6.04 14.11 9.17
CA ARG A 35 6.94 13.11 9.78
C ARG A 35 6.17 11.91 10.29
N GLU A 36 5.02 12.17 10.90
CA GLU A 36 4.06 11.19 11.38
C GLU A 36 3.45 10.43 10.19
N ALA A 37 3.05 11.15 9.13
CA ALA A 37 2.55 10.57 7.90
C ALA A 37 3.56 9.59 7.29
N GLN A 38 4.84 9.97 7.18
CA GLN A 38 5.89 9.06 6.70
C GLN A 38 6.04 7.82 7.58
N LYS A 39 6.01 7.99 8.90
CA LYS A 39 6.18 6.88 9.86
C LYS A 39 5.03 5.87 9.71
N GLU A 40 3.79 6.33 9.72
CA GLU A 40 2.62 5.47 9.60
C GLU A 40 2.51 4.86 8.19
N LEU A 41 2.82 5.62 7.13
CA LEU A 41 2.88 5.11 5.77
C LEU A 41 3.88 3.95 5.64
N ARG A 42 5.11 4.11 6.15
CA ARG A 42 6.14 3.07 6.08
C ARG A 42 5.76 1.81 6.84
N LYS A 43 5.11 1.96 8.00
CA LYS A 43 4.65 0.85 8.83
C LYS A 43 3.51 0.08 8.14
N SER A 44 2.41 0.76 7.82
CA SER A 44 1.22 0.17 7.19
C SER A 44 1.55 -0.45 5.82
N SER A 45 2.33 0.25 5.00
CA SER A 45 2.73 -0.28 3.68
C SER A 45 3.61 -1.52 3.78
N ALA A 46 4.45 -1.68 4.81
CA ALA A 46 5.27 -2.88 4.97
C ALA A 46 4.41 -4.14 5.19
N TYR A 47 3.37 -4.04 6.02
CA TYR A 47 2.44 -5.14 6.25
C TYR A 47 1.62 -5.45 4.99
N LEU A 48 1.00 -4.44 4.39
CA LEU A 48 0.21 -4.63 3.17
C LEU A 48 1.05 -5.20 2.02
N LYS A 49 2.32 -4.81 1.91
CA LYS A 49 3.24 -5.33 0.91
C LYS A 49 3.43 -6.83 1.03
N GLN A 50 3.53 -7.32 2.26
CA GLN A 50 3.68 -8.74 2.52
C GLN A 50 2.39 -9.49 2.13
N ASP A 51 1.23 -9.04 2.61
CA ASP A 51 -0.05 -9.70 2.33
C ASP A 51 -0.34 -9.80 0.83
N VAL A 52 -0.27 -8.66 0.13
CA VAL A 52 -0.58 -8.60 -1.30
C VAL A 52 0.41 -9.45 -2.08
N TYR A 53 1.69 -9.47 -1.69
CA TYR A 53 2.67 -10.34 -2.34
C TYR A 53 2.33 -11.81 -2.15
N THR A 54 2.01 -12.25 -0.93
CA THR A 54 1.61 -13.63 -0.61
C THR A 54 0.41 -14.06 -1.44
N ILE A 55 -0.64 -13.23 -1.50
CA ILE A 55 -1.85 -13.52 -2.28
C ILE A 55 -1.52 -13.63 -3.78
N ILE A 56 -0.71 -12.71 -4.33
CA ILE A 56 -0.25 -12.77 -5.73
C ILE A 56 0.53 -14.05 -6.02
N GLN A 57 1.31 -14.56 -5.08
CA GLN A 57 2.04 -15.81 -5.31
C GLN A 57 1.12 -17.03 -5.40
N ALA A 58 -0.03 -17.01 -4.73
CA ALA A 58 -1.01 -18.09 -4.74
C ALA A 58 -1.96 -18.08 -5.94
N LYS A 59 -2.14 -16.94 -6.63
CA LYS A 59 -3.06 -16.84 -7.78
C LYS A 59 -2.57 -17.62 -9.02
N PRO A 60 -3.47 -18.05 -9.93
CA PRO A 60 -3.10 -18.72 -11.18
C PRO A 60 -2.15 -17.90 -12.05
N GLY A 61 -1.30 -18.58 -12.83
CA GLY A 61 -0.25 -17.95 -13.63
C GLY A 61 -0.73 -16.83 -14.58
N GLY A 62 -1.95 -16.94 -15.11
CA GLY A 62 -2.53 -15.92 -16.01
C GLY A 62 -2.94 -14.61 -15.34
N GLU A 63 -3.24 -14.63 -14.04
CA GLU A 63 -3.71 -13.44 -13.29
C GLU A 63 -2.53 -12.65 -12.69
N ARG A 64 -1.42 -13.34 -12.39
CA ARG A 64 -0.24 -12.76 -11.73
C ARG A 64 0.37 -11.54 -12.45
N PRO A 65 0.47 -11.49 -13.80
CA PRO A 65 1.07 -10.33 -14.47
C PRO A 65 0.32 -9.02 -14.19
N LEU A 66 -1.01 -9.07 -14.23
CA LEU A 66 -1.84 -7.89 -13.96
C LEU A 66 -1.74 -7.48 -12.50
N LEU A 67 -1.84 -8.42 -11.57
CA LEU A 67 -1.73 -8.13 -10.14
C LEU A 67 -0.34 -7.59 -9.76
N ARG A 68 0.74 -8.11 -10.37
CA ARG A 68 2.10 -7.58 -10.17
C ARG A 68 2.24 -6.15 -10.69
N LYS A 69 1.60 -5.82 -11.82
CA LYS A 69 1.58 -4.44 -12.34
C LYS A 69 0.91 -3.50 -11.33
N LEU A 70 -0.27 -3.86 -10.84
CA LEU A 70 -0.99 -3.07 -9.84
C LEU A 70 -0.20 -2.94 -8.53
N TYR A 71 0.39 -4.04 -8.05
CA TYR A 71 1.28 -4.04 -6.89
C TYR A 71 2.45 -3.07 -7.06
N SER A 72 3.14 -3.10 -8.21
CA SER A 72 4.21 -2.15 -8.50
C SER A 72 3.70 -0.71 -8.54
N GLN A 73 2.54 -0.46 -9.15
CA GLN A 73 1.94 0.89 -9.18
C GLN A 73 1.61 1.41 -7.77
N LEU A 74 1.01 0.57 -6.91
CA LEU A 74 0.71 0.91 -5.53
C LEU A 74 1.97 1.32 -4.77
N PHE A 75 2.97 0.43 -4.72
CA PHE A 75 4.16 0.65 -3.89
C PHE A 75 5.12 1.71 -4.46
N ASN A 76 5.11 1.94 -5.78
CA ASN A 76 5.81 3.08 -6.36
C ASN A 76 5.20 4.40 -5.90
N ASN A 77 3.86 4.51 -5.82
CA ASN A 77 3.21 5.71 -5.29
C ASN A 77 3.44 5.87 -3.78
N VAL A 78 3.50 4.78 -3.01
CA VAL A 78 3.92 4.83 -1.59
C VAL A 78 5.32 5.44 -1.46
N THR A 79 6.29 4.99 -2.26
CA THR A 79 7.66 5.55 -2.24
C THR A 79 7.68 7.03 -2.66
N ARG A 80 6.89 7.41 -3.68
CA ARG A 80 6.78 8.81 -4.12
C ARG A 80 6.14 9.69 -3.05
N LEU A 81 5.09 9.21 -2.38
CA LEU A 81 4.44 9.92 -1.27
C LEU A 81 5.42 10.14 -0.12
N ASP A 82 6.19 9.11 0.26
CA ASP A 82 7.21 9.22 1.30
C ASP A 82 8.24 10.32 0.99
N TYR A 83 8.68 10.39 -0.27
CA TYR A 83 9.61 11.42 -0.73
C TYR A 83 8.97 12.82 -0.79
N ALA A 84 7.73 12.92 -1.25
CA ALA A 84 6.99 14.17 -1.32
C ALA A 84 6.74 14.76 0.08
N ALA A 85 6.32 13.92 1.04
CA ALA A 85 6.14 14.31 2.43
C ALA A 85 7.46 14.77 3.06
N ARG A 86 8.59 14.15 2.73
CA ARG A 86 9.93 14.63 3.16
C ARG A 86 10.23 16.06 2.69
N ARG A 87 9.72 16.42 1.52
CA ARG A 87 9.92 17.74 0.90
C ARG A 87 8.79 18.71 1.20
N GLU A 88 7.80 18.28 1.98
CA GLU A 88 6.60 19.06 2.31
C GLU A 88 5.85 19.51 1.04
N ASP A 89 5.93 18.72 -0.04
CA ASP A 89 5.27 18.98 -1.31
C ASP A 89 3.83 18.45 -1.26
N ALA A 90 2.93 19.23 -0.66
CA ALA A 90 1.55 18.85 -0.43
C ALA A 90 0.82 18.43 -1.73
N ALA A 91 1.07 19.13 -2.84
CA ALA A 91 0.46 18.81 -4.13
C ALA A 91 0.86 17.40 -4.60
N GLN A 92 2.16 17.08 -4.52
CA GLN A 92 2.66 15.75 -4.89
C GLN A 92 2.22 14.67 -3.89
N VAL A 93 2.11 14.99 -2.59
CA VAL A 93 1.58 14.06 -1.58
C VAL A 93 0.15 13.65 -1.94
N TRP A 94 -0.74 14.60 -2.22
CA TRP A 94 -2.13 14.32 -2.57
C TRP A 94 -2.27 13.58 -3.91
N GLU A 95 -1.45 13.92 -4.91
CA GLU A 95 -1.39 13.16 -6.17
C GLU A 95 -1.04 11.68 -5.89
N CYS A 96 0.00 11.43 -5.10
CA CYS A 96 0.43 10.08 -4.76
C CYS A 96 -0.62 9.35 -3.92
N TYR A 97 -1.27 10.03 -2.96
CA TYR A 97 -2.32 9.45 -2.13
C TYR A 97 -3.52 8.99 -2.97
N ASN A 98 -4.00 9.82 -3.89
CA ASN A 98 -5.12 9.45 -4.78
C ASN A 98 -4.78 8.27 -5.70
N ASN A 99 -3.53 8.22 -6.18
CA ASN A 99 -3.04 7.08 -6.95
C ASN A 99 -2.94 5.80 -6.10
N ILE A 100 -2.55 5.90 -4.83
CA ILE A 100 -2.54 4.79 -3.87
C ILE A 100 -3.96 4.26 -3.68
N VAL A 101 -4.94 5.13 -3.40
CA VAL A 101 -6.36 4.75 -3.23
C VAL A 101 -6.87 4.00 -4.45
N THR A 102 -6.60 4.52 -5.65
CA THR A 102 -7.05 3.92 -6.91
C THR A 102 -6.43 2.54 -7.13
N ALA A 103 -5.09 2.43 -7.03
CA ALA A 103 -4.39 1.16 -7.23
C ALA A 103 -4.79 0.11 -6.17
N LEU A 104 -5.03 0.55 -4.94
CA LEU A 104 -5.44 -0.34 -3.85
C LEU A 104 -6.85 -0.90 -4.09
N ASN A 105 -7.80 -0.05 -4.49
CA ASN A 105 -9.15 -0.50 -4.87
C ASN A 105 -9.11 -1.49 -6.04
N ASP A 106 -8.28 -1.22 -7.05
CA ASP A 106 -8.10 -2.13 -8.18
C ASP A 106 -7.55 -3.50 -7.76
N ILE A 107 -6.62 -3.53 -6.81
CA ILE A 107 -6.10 -4.78 -6.24
C ILE A 107 -7.21 -5.50 -5.47
N LEU A 108 -7.85 -4.84 -4.50
CA LEU A 108 -8.86 -5.43 -3.62
C LEU A 108 -10.09 -5.94 -4.38
N SER A 109 -10.43 -5.36 -5.53
CA SER A 109 -11.53 -5.86 -6.39
C SER A 109 -11.20 -7.17 -7.11
N ARG A 110 -9.92 -7.56 -7.14
CA ARG A 110 -9.39 -8.74 -7.83
C ARG A 110 -8.86 -9.81 -6.88
N LEU A 111 -8.80 -9.51 -5.58
CA LEU A 111 -8.46 -10.48 -4.54
C LEU A 111 -9.68 -11.33 -4.24
#